data_AF-A0A2V8K0T6-F1
#
_entry.id   AF-A0A2V8K0T6-F1
#
_cell.length_a   1.000
_cell.length_b   1.000
_cell.length_c   1.000
_cell.angle_alpha   90.00
_cell.angle_beta   90.00
_cell.angle_gamma   90.00
#
_symmetry.space_group_name_H-M   'P 1'
#
loop_
_entity.id
_entity.type
_entity.pdbx_description
1 polymer ?
#
loop_
_entity_poly.entity_id
_entity_poly.type
_entity_poly.pdbx_seq_one_letter_code
_entity_poly.pdbx_strand_id
1 'polypeptide(L)' 'MTRLKVGDRVYIRGLVQSDCLGLTGTILEISPSALFPPRIQRCKVDFNGKIRRVLDVHLVPAIKQDESAPAA' A
#
# COMPACT_ATOMS: atom_id res chain seq x y z
N MET A 1 9.25 9.79 0.81
CA MET A 1 8.41 8.59 0.58
C MET A 1 8.46 7.75 1.85
N THR A 2 7.31 7.48 2.46
CA THR A 2 7.23 6.63 3.66
C THR A 2 7.65 5.22 3.29
N ARG A 3 8.58 4.64 4.06
CA ARG A 3 9.09 3.29 3.81
C ARG A 3 8.02 2.26 4.21
N LEU A 4 7.37 1.65 3.22
CA LEU A 4 6.41 0.57 3.43
C LEU A 4 7.10 -0.67 4.00
N LYS A 5 6.38 -1.42 4.84
CA LYS A 5 6.84 -2.67 5.46
C LYS A 5 5.77 -3.75 5.36
N VAL A 6 6.21 -5.01 5.44
CA VAL A 6 5.29 -6.15 5.59
C VAL A 6 4.49 -5.97 6.88
N GLY A 7 3.19 -6.17 6.81
CA GLY A 7 2.24 -5.92 7.90
C GLY A 7 1.60 -4.53 7.88
N ASP A 8 2.12 -3.57 7.10
CA ASP A 8 1.51 -2.25 7.01
C ASP A 8 0.13 -2.35 6.35
N ARG A 9 -0.81 -1.55 6.88
CA ARG A 9 -2.08 -1.30 6.20
C ARG A 9 -1.90 -0.19 5.17
N VAL A 10 -2.36 -0.46 3.96
CA VAL A 10 -2.24 0.45 2.82
C VAL A 10 -3.54 0.50 2.05
N TYR A 11 -3.77 1.59 1.32
CA TYR A 11 -4.82 1.65 0.31
C TYR A 11 -4.21 2.00 -1.05
N ILE A 12 -4.92 1.64 -2.12
CA ILE A 12 -4.49 1.95 -3.48
C ILE A 12 -4.85 3.39 -3.81
N ARG A 13 -3.85 4.16 -4.26
CA ARG A 13 -4.03 5.48 -4.84
C ARG A 13 -4.13 5.37 -6.36
N GLY A 14 -5.25 5.86 -6.90
CA GLY A 14 -5.46 6.03 -8.34
C GLY A 14 -6.13 4.83 -9.02
N LEU A 15 -6.60 5.08 -10.25
CA LEU A 15 -7.44 4.17 -11.05
C LEU A 15 -6.70 2.97 -11.66
N VAL A 16 -5.45 2.71 -11.28
CA VAL A 16 -4.63 1.64 -11.90
C VAL A 16 -5.21 0.25 -11.62
N GLN A 17 -6.01 0.10 -10.57
CA GLN A 17 -6.82 -1.10 -10.31
C GLN A 17 -8.19 -0.68 -9.74
N SER A 18 -9.13 -0.32 -10.62
CA SER A 18 -10.50 0.09 -10.25
C SER A 18 -11.18 -0.90 -9.30
N ASP A 19 -10.91 -2.21 -9.43
CA ASP A 19 -11.48 -3.27 -8.59
C ASP A 19 -11.06 -3.21 -7.11
N CYS A 20 -10.01 -2.45 -6.80
CA CYS A 20 -9.44 -2.34 -5.45
C CYS A 20 -9.31 -0.88 -5.00
N LEU A 21 -9.86 0.05 -5.78
CA LEU A 21 -9.93 1.47 -5.42
C LEU A 21 -10.77 1.63 -4.15
N GLY A 22 -10.21 2.32 -3.15
CA GLY A 22 -10.87 2.53 -1.85
C GLY A 22 -10.82 1.34 -0.89
N LEU A 23 -10.23 0.20 -1.27
CA LEU A 23 -9.99 -0.90 -0.36
C LEU A 23 -8.69 -0.66 0.45
N THR A 24 -8.75 -0.98 1.73
CA THR A 24 -7.57 -1.10 2.58
C THR A 24 -7.11 -2.56 2.57
N GLY A 25 -5.81 -2.77 2.38
CA GLY A 25 -5.18 -4.08 2.41
C GLY A 25 -3.93 -4.11 3.28
N THR A 26 -3.45 -5.32 3.55
CA THR A 26 -2.25 -5.55 4.35
C THR A 26 -1.12 -6.01 3.45
N ILE A 27 0.07 -5.41 3.59
CA ILE A 27 1.24 -5.85 2.84
C ILE A 27 1.70 -7.21 3.38
N LEU A 28 1.74 -8.21 2.51
CA LEU A 28 2.24 -9.55 2.80
C LEU A 28 3.72 -9.73 2.43
N GLU A 29 4.16 -9.06 1.37
CA GLU A 29 5.52 -9.21 0.85
C GLU A 29 5.97 -7.94 0.12
N ILE A 30 7.26 -7.63 0.20
CA ILE A 30 7.89 -6.55 -0.55
C ILE A 30 9.11 -7.11 -1.25
N SER A 31 9.14 -6.98 -2.58
CA SER A 31 10.21 -7.47 -3.43
C SER A 31 10.72 -6.34 -4.34
N PRO A 32 12.03 -6.18 -4.54
CA PRO A 32 12.55 -5.17 -5.48
C PRO A 32 12.08 -5.51 -6.90
N SER A 33 11.79 -4.48 -7.71
CA SER A 33 11.46 -4.72 -9.11
C SER A 33 12.70 -4.63 -10.00
N ALA A 34 13.02 -5.72 -10.69
CA ALA A 34 14.13 -5.76 -11.66
C ALA A 34 13.83 -5.01 -12.98
N LEU A 35 12.56 -4.63 -13.21
CA LEU A 35 12.05 -4.06 -14.46
C LEU A 35 11.78 -2.55 -14.39
N PHE A 36 11.93 -1.94 -13.22
CA PHE A 36 11.65 -0.52 -12.99
C PHE A 36 12.88 0.16 -12.38
N PRO A 37 12.97 1.50 -12.45
CA PRO A 37 14.10 2.25 -11.90
C PRO A 37 14.45 1.82 -10.47
N PRO A 38 15.73 1.88 -10.08
CA PRO A 38 16.19 1.52 -8.75
C PRO A 38 15.51 2.44 -7.73
N ARG A 39 14.42 1.96 -7.12
CA ARG A 39 13.61 2.53 -6.02
C ARG A 39 12.15 2.06 -6.08
N ILE A 40 11.68 1.47 -7.18
CA ILE A 40 10.31 0.93 -7.27
C ILE A 40 10.27 -0.50 -6.73
N GLN A 41 9.36 -0.75 -5.81
CA GLN A 41 9.15 -2.05 -5.17
C GLN A 41 7.82 -2.65 -5.60
N ARG A 42 7.78 -3.98 -5.69
CA ARG A 42 6.54 -4.74 -5.84
C ARG A 42 6.07 -5.16 -4.47
N CYS A 43 4.83 -4.83 -4.16
CA CYS A 43 4.17 -5.20 -2.93
C CYS A 43 3.09 -6.23 -3.24
N LYS A 44 3.13 -7.37 -2.55
CA LYS A 44 2.00 -8.30 -2.49
C LYS A 44 1.10 -7.82 -1.36
N VAL A 45 -0.12 -7.44 -1.67
CA VAL A 45 -1.08 -6.88 -0.71
C VAL A 45 -2.33 -7.75 -0.70
N ASP A 46 -2.83 -8.06 0.49
CA ASP A 46 -4.11 -8.70 0.68
C ASP A 46 -5.20 -7.67 0.96
N PHE A 47 -6.10 -7.47 0.00
CA PHE A 47 -7.29 -6.65 0.14
C PHE A 47 -8.46 -7.52 0.60
N ASN A 48 -8.49 -7.84 1.90
CA ASN A 48 -9.59 -8.59 2.54
C ASN A 48 -9.90 -9.94 1.87
N GLY A 49 -8.87 -10.77 1.65
CA GLY A 49 -8.93 -12.06 0.97
C GLY A 49 -8.59 -12.01 -0.52
N LYS A 50 -8.44 -10.81 -1.10
CA LYS A 50 -8.03 -10.63 -2.50
C LYS A 50 -6.57 -10.22 -2.58
N ILE A 51 -5.70 -11.19 -2.85
CA ILE A 51 -4.27 -10.96 -3.02
C ILE A 51 -3.99 -10.31 -4.37
N ARG A 52 -3.33 -9.15 -4.35
CA ARG A 52 -2.86 -8.42 -5.54
C ARG A 52 -1.39 -8.08 -5.44
N ARG A 53 -0.73 -8.03 -6.59
CA ARG A 53 0.62 -7.48 -6.72
C ARG A 53 0.52 -6.10 -7.33
N VAL A 54 1.02 -5.10 -6.61
CA VAL A 54 0.99 -3.69 -7.01
C VAL A 54 2.35 -3.07 -6.77
N LEU A 55 2.61 -1.93 -7.39
CA LEU A 55 3.83 -1.16 -7.12
C LEU A 55 3.63 -0.28 -5.90
N ASP A 56 4.69 -0.11 -5.12
CA ASP A 56 4.73 0.77 -3.95
C ASP A 56 4.30 2.21 -4.26
N VAL A 57 4.59 2.71 -5.46
CA VAL A 57 4.14 4.04 -5.93
C VAL A 57 2.62 4.22 -5.99
N HIS A 58 1.86 3.11 -6.07
CA HIS A 58 0.40 3.12 -6.04
C HIS A 58 -0.18 2.85 -4.65
N LEU A 59 0.68 2.64 -3.65
CA LEU A 59 0.26 2.38 -2.29
C LEU A 59 0.48 3.61 -1.42
N VAL A 60 -0.50 3.89 -0.58
CA VAL A 60 -0.39 4.92 0.46
C VAL A 60 -0.65 4.26 1.81
N PRO A 61 0.13 4.59 2.85
CA PRO A 61 -0.16 4.12 4.20
C PRO A 61 -1.58 4.51 4.62
N ALA A 62 -2.37 3.52 5.03
CA ALA A 62 -3.58 3.76 5.77
C ALA A 62 -3.15 4.11 7.20
N ILE A 63 -2.78 5.38 7.42
CA ILE A 63 -2.45 5.89 8.75
C ILE A 63 -3.63 5.52 9.65
N LYS A 64 -3.38 4.73 10.70
CA LYS A 64 -4.33 4.66 11.81
C LYS A 64 -4.41 6.09 12.33
N GLN A 65 -5.56 6.74 12.20
CA GLN A 65 -5.90 7.86 13.08
C GLN A 65 -5.91 7.28 14.50
N ASP A 66 -4.72 7.21 15.10
CA ASP A 66 -4.58 7.16 16.55
C ASP A 66 -4.69 8.63 16.98
N GLU A 67 -5.92 9.03 17.27
CA GLU A 67 -6.26 9.84 18.43
C GLU A 67 -5.10 10.62 19.08
N SER A 68 -4.62 11.68 18.43
CA SER A 68 -3.79 12.73 19.05
C SER A 68 -3.65 13.95 18.14
N ALA A 69 -4.74 14.69 17.97
CA ALA A 69 -4.69 16.15 17.89
C ALA A 69 -6.02 16.66 18.48
N PRO A 70 -6.02 17.33 19.64
CA PRO A 70 -7.24 17.91 20.18
C PRO A 70 -7.72 18.98 19.21
N ALA A 71 -9.04 19.04 18.99
CA ALA A 71 -9.68 20.20 18.41
C ALA A 71 -9.32 21.42 19.28
N ALA A 72 -8.70 22.42 18.67
CA ALA A 72 -8.55 23.76 19.22
C ALA A 72 -8.96 24.76 18.15
#